data_AF-A0A357HG11-F1
#
_entry.id   AF-A0A357HG11-F1
#
_cell.length_a   1.000
_cell.length_b   1.000
_cell.length_c   1.000
_cell.angle_alpha   90.00
_cell.angle_beta   90.00
_cell.angle_gamma   90.00
#
_symmetry.space_group_name_H-M   'P 1'
#
loop_
_entity.id
_entity.type
_entity.pdbx_description
1 polymer ?
#
loop_
_entity_poly.entity_id
_entity_poly.type
_entity_poly.pdbx_seq_one_letter_code
_entity_poly.pdbx_strand_id
1 'polypeptide(L)'
;MKRLYILFIVLMTCSTVSAQIIGDRVVKIIRVSFQEDDADGTTGNGDFLYTAEYDTCGNYAVDPAPHDKTYFISQLKAVDNYFRNVSYGKFGINLDNSRVYPDDNQSSYMLSNTMDSYHPYGEDDIYEQRLTELFTEAVELAYSTDGFEPSNDDLIVVIHAGIGQDFSLPFLDPTPEDIPSTYVDVDMLQTYNNDPITIGNSTVEHGIILPETQNHLLYDIAESMFAGSATPCEYQFGLTGTFALMMGFAVGLPPLWDTESGQSGIGVFGLMDQGSNNGRGMVPAPPDAWTRKYAGWEEPAVVKPGTHVQLA
;
A
#
# COMPACT_ATOMS: atom_id res chain seq x y z
N MET A 1 -40.12 37.22 -4.39
CA MET A 1 -39.56 35.85 -4.27
C MET A 1 -38.41 35.91 -3.28
N LYS A 2 -38.60 35.39 -2.06
CA LYS A 2 -37.58 35.35 -1.01
C LYS A 2 -36.71 34.11 -1.25
N ARG A 3 -35.40 34.28 -1.43
CA ARG A 3 -34.44 33.17 -1.48
C ARG A 3 -34.21 32.67 -0.06
N LEU A 4 -34.54 31.41 0.17
CA LEU A 4 -34.30 30.68 1.40
C LEU A 4 -32.87 30.13 1.33
N TYR A 5 -31.97 30.63 2.17
CA TYR A 5 -30.65 30.02 2.34
C TYR A 5 -30.78 28.91 3.39
N ILE A 6 -30.69 27.67 2.96
CA ILE A 6 -30.60 26.51 3.84
C ILE A 6 -29.11 26.36 4.20
N LEU A 7 -28.80 26.61 5.47
CA LEU A 7 -27.49 26.38 6.06
C LEU A 7 -27.37 24.87 6.33
N PHE A 8 -26.66 24.13 5.49
CA PHE A 8 -26.28 22.75 5.79
C PHE A 8 -25.11 22.80 6.79
N ILE A 9 -25.41 22.54 8.06
CA ILE A 9 -24.39 22.24 9.06
C ILE A 9 -24.07 20.76 8.86
N VAL A 10 -22.98 20.47 8.14
CA VAL A 10 -22.36 19.15 8.13
C VAL A 10 -21.70 19.00 9.49
N LEU A 11 -22.33 18.22 10.37
CA LEU A 11 -21.72 17.77 11.60
C LEU A 11 -20.70 16.69 11.19
N MET A 12 -19.45 17.08 10.94
CA MET A 12 -18.35 16.12 10.89
C MET A 12 -18.19 15.56 12.30
N THR A 13 -18.83 14.43 12.56
CA THR A 13 -18.44 13.56 13.67
C THR A 13 -17.07 13.01 13.31
N CYS A 14 -16.03 13.61 13.87
CA CYS A 14 -14.69 13.10 13.81
C CYS A 14 -14.71 11.77 14.59
N SER A 15 -14.90 10.68 13.88
CA SER A 15 -14.73 9.32 14.39
C SER A 15 -13.30 9.25 14.89
N THR A 16 -13.11 9.19 16.22
CA THR A 16 -11.79 8.96 16.79
C THR A 16 -11.43 7.49 16.56
N VAL A 17 -11.02 7.14 15.35
CA VAL A 17 -10.15 5.98 15.18
C VAL A 17 -8.94 6.28 16.07
N SER A 18 -8.64 5.39 17.01
CA SER A 18 -7.47 5.55 17.87
C SER A 18 -6.25 5.34 16.99
N ALA A 19 -5.82 6.41 16.33
CA ALA A 19 -4.68 6.40 15.44
C ALA A 19 -3.47 5.94 16.25
N GLN A 20 -3.00 4.77 15.90
CA GLN A 20 -2.12 3.97 16.73
C GLN A 20 -0.67 4.26 16.27
N ILE A 21 -0.35 5.55 16.14
CA ILE A 21 0.84 6.15 15.51
C ILE A 21 2.09 6.10 16.42
N ILE A 22 1.96 5.56 17.63
CA ILE A 22 3.05 5.36 18.59
C ILE A 22 3.07 3.89 19.03
N GLY A 23 4.27 3.38 19.32
CA GLY A 23 4.50 1.99 19.69
C GLY A 23 4.73 1.10 18.46
N ASP A 24 4.69 -0.21 18.70
CA ASP A 24 5.01 -1.20 17.68
C ASP A 24 3.73 -1.87 17.18
N ARG A 25 3.48 -1.81 15.87
CA ARG A 25 2.33 -2.46 15.22
C ARG A 25 2.64 -3.88 14.84
N VAL A 26 1.72 -4.81 15.09
CA VAL A 26 1.79 -6.15 14.53
C VAL A 26 1.19 -6.09 13.13
N VAL A 27 1.92 -6.63 12.14
CA VAL A 27 1.48 -6.69 10.74
C VAL A 27 1.31 -8.16 10.33
N LYS A 28 0.16 -8.49 9.76
CA LYS A 28 -0.14 -9.81 9.20
C LYS A 28 -0.25 -9.68 7.69
N ILE A 29 0.72 -10.23 6.97
CA ILE A 29 0.72 -10.25 5.52
C ILE A 29 -0.01 -11.49 5.03
N ILE A 30 -0.97 -11.33 4.12
CA ILE A 30 -1.69 -12.42 3.45
C ILE A 30 -1.34 -12.35 1.96
N ARG A 31 -0.66 -13.38 1.44
CA ARG A 31 -0.35 -13.46 0.00
C ARG A 31 -1.48 -14.16 -0.75
N VAL A 32 -1.94 -13.55 -1.83
CA VAL A 32 -3.01 -14.08 -2.67
C VAL A 32 -2.63 -14.13 -4.14
N SER A 33 -3.01 -15.20 -4.81
CA SER A 33 -2.90 -15.38 -6.26
C SER A 33 -4.30 -15.38 -6.87
N PHE A 34 -4.38 -15.16 -8.17
CA PHE A 34 -5.62 -15.16 -8.94
C PHE A 34 -5.76 -16.46 -9.72
N GLN A 35 -6.97 -16.76 -10.18
CA GLN A 35 -7.15 -17.82 -11.18
C GLN A 35 -6.24 -17.53 -12.37
N GLU A 36 -5.49 -18.55 -12.82
CA GLU A 36 -4.54 -18.37 -13.92
C GLU A 36 -5.27 -17.99 -15.22
N ASP A 37 -4.73 -17.00 -15.91
CA ASP A 37 -5.19 -16.54 -17.22
C ASP A 37 -4.02 -16.05 -18.11
N ASP A 38 -4.37 -15.61 -19.31
CA ASP A 38 -3.47 -14.96 -20.28
C ASP A 38 -4.06 -13.61 -20.74
N ALA A 39 -4.75 -12.89 -19.85
CA ALA A 39 -5.39 -11.63 -20.18
C ALA A 39 -4.36 -10.53 -20.49
N ASP A 40 -4.43 -9.96 -21.69
CA ASP A 40 -3.50 -8.90 -22.15
C ASP A 40 -3.53 -7.63 -21.27
N GLY A 41 -4.61 -7.42 -20.50
CA GLY A 41 -4.81 -6.22 -19.69
C GLY A 41 -4.20 -6.27 -18.29
N THR A 42 -3.61 -7.41 -17.89
CA THR A 42 -2.97 -7.62 -16.59
C THR A 42 -1.53 -8.11 -16.77
N THR A 43 -0.67 -7.85 -15.79
CA THR A 43 0.72 -8.32 -15.79
C THR A 43 0.86 -9.67 -15.09
N GLY A 44 1.52 -10.61 -15.76
CA GLY A 44 1.74 -11.96 -15.27
C GLY A 44 0.56 -12.88 -15.55
N ASN A 45 0.56 -14.05 -14.95
CA ASN A 45 -0.47 -15.08 -15.15
C ASN A 45 -1.38 -15.29 -13.94
N GLY A 46 -1.32 -14.39 -12.95
CA GLY A 46 -2.06 -14.50 -11.69
C GLY A 46 -1.32 -15.19 -10.53
N ASP A 47 -0.10 -15.71 -10.71
CA ASP A 47 0.74 -16.26 -9.62
C ASP A 47 2.01 -15.43 -9.37
N PHE A 48 2.64 -15.62 -8.20
CA PHE A 48 3.84 -14.90 -7.77
C PHE A 48 5.08 -15.27 -8.60
N LEU A 49 5.94 -14.28 -8.84
CA LEU A 49 7.24 -14.43 -9.50
C LEU A 49 8.29 -15.06 -8.59
N TYR A 50 8.45 -16.37 -8.70
CA TYR A 50 9.58 -17.09 -8.08
C TYR A 50 10.86 -17.04 -8.93
N THR A 51 10.76 -16.63 -10.19
CA THR A 51 11.90 -16.41 -11.09
C THR A 51 11.53 -15.27 -12.02
N ALA A 52 12.44 -14.32 -12.22
CA ALA A 52 12.21 -13.23 -13.16
C ALA A 52 12.13 -13.78 -14.59
N GLU A 53 11.09 -13.39 -15.31
CA GLU A 53 10.86 -13.76 -16.72
C GLU A 53 11.69 -12.88 -17.65
N TYR A 54 11.83 -11.62 -17.25
CA TYR A 54 12.72 -10.65 -17.85
C TYR A 54 13.67 -10.14 -16.75
N ASP A 55 14.98 -10.10 -17.01
CA ASP A 55 15.94 -9.40 -16.15
C ASP A 55 17.14 -8.97 -17.00
N THR A 56 17.16 -7.69 -17.35
CA THR A 56 18.25 -7.07 -18.11
C THR A 56 19.10 -6.14 -17.25
N CYS A 57 18.74 -5.95 -15.98
CA CYS A 57 19.34 -4.97 -15.10
C CYS A 57 20.41 -5.57 -14.18
N GLY A 58 20.48 -6.91 -14.09
CA GLY A 58 21.57 -7.63 -13.44
C GLY A 58 21.70 -7.23 -11.97
N ASN A 59 22.91 -6.83 -11.54
CA ASN A 59 23.15 -6.44 -10.14
C ASN A 59 22.42 -5.15 -9.69
N TYR A 60 21.72 -4.47 -10.60
CA TYR A 60 20.94 -3.27 -10.34
C TYR A 60 19.43 -3.54 -10.40
N ALA A 61 19.02 -4.81 -10.42
CA ALA A 61 17.61 -5.18 -10.33
C ALA A 61 17.02 -4.71 -8.99
N VAL A 62 15.95 -3.93 -9.05
CA VAL A 62 15.17 -3.49 -7.88
C VAL A 62 14.15 -4.58 -7.55
N ASP A 63 14.05 -4.94 -6.27
CA ASP A 63 13.16 -5.99 -5.77
C ASP A 63 13.20 -7.28 -6.63
N PRO A 64 14.36 -7.93 -6.79
CA PRO A 64 14.48 -9.10 -7.66
C PRO A 64 13.73 -10.32 -7.09
N ALA A 65 13.29 -11.20 -7.98
CA ALA A 65 12.77 -12.52 -7.64
C ALA A 65 13.83 -13.40 -6.91
N PRO A 66 13.44 -14.39 -6.10
CA PRO A 66 12.07 -14.86 -5.85
C PRO A 66 11.28 -13.95 -4.91
N HIS A 67 10.05 -13.63 -5.26
CA HIS A 67 9.08 -12.93 -4.42
C HIS A 67 8.34 -13.90 -3.49
N ASP A 68 9.13 -14.63 -2.72
CA ASP A 68 8.65 -15.60 -1.76
C ASP A 68 8.36 -14.97 -0.39
N LYS A 69 8.03 -15.81 0.61
CA LYS A 69 7.81 -15.36 1.98
C LYS A 69 8.99 -14.55 2.55
N THR A 70 10.22 -14.90 2.17
CA THR A 70 11.44 -14.22 2.66
C THR A 70 11.57 -12.81 2.08
N TYR A 71 11.14 -12.62 0.83
CA TYR A 71 11.05 -11.28 0.22
C TYR A 71 10.10 -10.37 1.00
N PHE A 72 8.89 -10.81 1.34
CA PHE A 72 7.94 -9.99 2.10
C PHE A 72 8.36 -9.75 3.56
N ILE A 73 9.05 -10.71 4.19
CA ILE A 73 9.71 -10.48 5.50
C ILE A 73 10.77 -9.38 5.37
N SER A 74 11.48 -9.30 4.25
CA SER A 74 12.48 -8.26 3.99
C SER A 74 11.84 -6.90 3.77
N GLN A 75 10.69 -6.84 3.08
CA GLN A 75 9.89 -5.62 2.94
C GLN A 75 9.40 -5.11 4.31
N LEU A 76 8.88 -5.98 5.19
CA LEU A 76 8.50 -5.59 6.57
C LEU A 76 9.68 -4.99 7.33
N LYS A 77 10.88 -5.58 7.22
CA LYS A 77 12.10 -5.04 7.85
C LYS A 77 12.49 -3.68 7.28
N ALA A 78 12.35 -3.49 5.97
CA ALA A 78 12.65 -2.21 5.32
C ALA A 78 11.70 -1.10 5.84
N VAL A 79 10.41 -1.39 5.92
CA VAL A 79 9.39 -0.45 6.42
C VAL A 79 9.55 -0.19 7.92
N ASP A 80 9.85 -1.20 8.74
CA ASP A 80 10.19 -1.00 10.16
C ASP A 80 11.40 -0.07 10.32
N ASN A 81 12.50 -0.36 9.61
CA ASN A 81 13.71 0.47 9.67
C ASN A 81 13.42 1.92 9.26
N TYR A 82 12.60 2.13 8.23
CA TYR A 82 12.16 3.45 7.82
C TYR A 82 11.42 4.16 8.96
N PHE A 83 10.35 3.55 9.50
CA PHE A 83 9.52 4.17 10.54
C PHE A 83 10.26 4.38 11.85
N ARG A 84 11.12 3.44 12.26
CA ARG A 84 11.99 3.58 13.44
C ARG A 84 12.92 4.78 13.30
N ASN A 85 13.49 4.98 12.11
CA ASN A 85 14.38 6.11 11.85
C ASN A 85 13.61 7.44 11.89
N VAL A 86 12.54 7.58 11.09
CA VAL A 86 11.83 8.86 10.95
C VAL A 86 11.00 9.24 12.18
N SER A 87 10.67 8.27 13.05
CA SER A 87 9.96 8.49 14.31
C SER A 87 10.87 8.62 15.53
N TYR A 88 12.20 8.55 15.35
CA TYR A 88 13.17 8.48 16.45
C TYR A 88 12.90 7.33 17.43
N GLY A 89 12.50 6.18 16.89
CA GLY A 89 12.21 4.94 17.64
C GLY A 89 10.86 4.91 18.33
N LYS A 90 10.02 5.95 18.18
CA LYS A 90 8.69 6.03 18.82
C LYS A 90 7.63 5.18 18.13
N PHE A 91 7.85 4.82 16.88
CA PHE A 91 6.95 4.01 16.08
C PHE A 91 7.73 3.00 15.23
N GLY A 92 7.17 1.81 15.04
CA GLY A 92 7.72 0.77 14.20
C GLY A 92 6.79 -0.43 14.07
N ILE A 93 7.34 -1.52 13.56
CA ILE A 93 6.64 -2.81 13.41
C ILE A 93 7.20 -3.77 14.47
N ASN A 94 6.29 -4.49 15.13
CA ASN A 94 6.63 -5.62 15.97
C ASN A 94 6.96 -6.83 15.09
N LEU A 95 8.21 -6.91 14.63
CA LEU A 95 8.66 -7.97 13.73
C LEU A 95 8.57 -9.38 14.35
N ASP A 96 8.66 -9.49 15.68
CA ASP A 96 8.62 -10.79 16.38
C ASP A 96 7.22 -11.42 16.33
N ASN A 97 6.17 -10.60 16.35
CA ASN A 97 4.78 -11.05 16.30
C ASN A 97 4.13 -10.88 14.90
N SER A 98 4.80 -10.19 13.98
CA SER A 98 4.36 -10.06 12.60
C SER A 98 4.62 -11.35 11.82
N ARG A 99 3.77 -11.66 10.83
CA ARG A 99 3.85 -12.92 10.09
C ARG A 99 3.36 -12.77 8.67
N VAL A 100 3.90 -13.59 7.77
CA VAL A 100 3.48 -13.71 6.37
C VAL A 100 2.77 -15.05 6.20
N TYR A 101 1.60 -15.03 5.59
CA TYR A 101 0.74 -16.17 5.31
C TYR A 101 0.59 -16.39 3.79
N PRO A 102 0.36 -17.64 3.34
CA PRO A 102 0.48 -18.88 4.13
C PRO A 102 1.93 -19.12 4.59
N ASP A 103 2.12 -20.07 5.50
CA ASP A 103 3.42 -20.35 6.11
C ASP A 103 4.44 -20.94 5.13
N ASP A 104 3.99 -21.61 4.07
CA ASP A 104 4.90 -22.17 3.09
C ASP A 104 5.63 -21.09 2.29
N ASN A 105 6.86 -21.35 1.86
CA ASN A 105 7.72 -20.28 1.33
C ASN A 105 7.21 -19.74 -0.03
N GLN A 106 6.77 -20.63 -0.92
CA GLN A 106 6.34 -20.32 -2.29
C GLN A 106 4.88 -20.75 -2.49
N SER A 107 3.99 -20.09 -1.75
CA SER A 107 2.58 -20.40 -1.70
C SER A 107 1.77 -19.13 -1.40
N SER A 108 0.53 -19.13 -1.87
CA SER A 108 -0.48 -18.08 -1.74
C SER A 108 -1.85 -18.72 -1.52
N TYR A 109 -2.82 -17.92 -1.07
CA TYR A 109 -4.22 -18.31 -1.13
C TYR A 109 -4.80 -17.94 -2.50
N MET A 110 -5.47 -18.89 -3.13
CA MET A 110 -6.02 -18.71 -4.47
C MET A 110 -7.41 -18.04 -4.40
N LEU A 111 -7.52 -16.82 -4.92
CA LEU A 111 -8.79 -16.10 -5.08
C LEU A 111 -9.67 -16.77 -6.12
N SER A 112 -10.98 -16.50 -6.05
CA SER A 112 -11.99 -17.16 -6.87
C SER A 112 -12.04 -16.68 -8.32
N ASN A 113 -11.50 -15.48 -8.61
CA ASN A 113 -11.51 -14.90 -9.96
C ASN A 113 -10.09 -14.57 -10.45
N THR A 114 -10.02 -14.21 -11.73
CA THR A 114 -8.87 -13.62 -12.42
C THR A 114 -8.60 -12.19 -11.93
N MET A 115 -7.43 -11.63 -12.20
CA MET A 115 -7.05 -10.31 -11.70
C MET A 115 -7.93 -9.20 -12.25
N ASP A 116 -8.21 -9.22 -13.55
CA ASP A 116 -9.07 -8.27 -14.27
C ASP A 116 -10.50 -8.19 -13.68
N SER A 117 -11.00 -9.28 -13.09
CA SER A 117 -12.30 -9.29 -12.43
C SER A 117 -12.37 -8.37 -11.20
N TYR A 118 -11.23 -8.15 -10.53
CA TYR A 118 -11.12 -7.25 -9.37
C TYR A 118 -10.73 -5.82 -9.75
N HIS A 119 -10.29 -5.57 -10.98
CA HIS A 119 -10.00 -4.23 -11.48
C HIS A 119 -10.24 -4.12 -13.00
N PRO A 120 -11.51 -4.19 -13.44
CA PRO A 120 -11.86 -4.32 -14.85
C PRO A 120 -11.71 -3.02 -15.64
N TYR A 121 -11.23 -3.08 -16.88
CA TYR A 121 -10.95 -1.86 -17.63
C TYR A 121 -12.20 -1.00 -17.91
N GLY A 122 -12.17 0.26 -17.45
CA GLY A 122 -13.16 1.27 -17.80
C GLY A 122 -14.47 1.18 -17.01
N GLU A 123 -14.46 0.46 -15.89
CA GLU A 123 -15.59 0.38 -14.96
C GLU A 123 -15.26 1.03 -13.60
N ASP A 124 -14.71 2.25 -13.64
CA ASP A 124 -14.22 2.99 -12.46
C ASP A 124 -15.23 3.06 -11.30
N ASP A 125 -16.54 3.11 -11.61
CA ASP A 125 -17.63 3.18 -10.63
C ASP A 125 -17.71 1.94 -9.70
N ILE A 126 -17.09 0.80 -10.06
CA ILE A 126 -17.13 -0.43 -9.25
C ILE A 126 -15.78 -0.80 -8.62
N TYR A 127 -14.71 -0.04 -8.86
CA TYR A 127 -13.36 -0.40 -8.36
C TYR A 127 -13.32 -0.53 -6.85
N GLU A 128 -13.87 0.43 -6.12
CA GLU A 128 -13.90 0.36 -4.66
C GLU A 128 -14.62 -0.90 -4.14
N GLN A 129 -15.72 -1.28 -4.79
CA GLN A 129 -16.45 -2.52 -4.48
C GLN A 129 -15.55 -3.73 -4.73
N ARG A 130 -14.90 -3.82 -5.89
CA ARG A 130 -14.07 -4.96 -6.27
C ARG A 130 -12.82 -5.11 -5.41
N LEU A 131 -12.17 -4.01 -5.05
CA LEU A 131 -11.03 -4.01 -4.13
C LEU A 131 -11.46 -4.45 -2.73
N THR A 132 -12.65 -4.04 -2.30
CA THR A 132 -13.25 -4.50 -1.04
C THR A 132 -13.54 -6.01 -1.08
N GLU A 133 -14.10 -6.52 -2.19
CA GLU A 133 -14.32 -7.95 -2.41
C GLU A 133 -13.01 -8.74 -2.34
N LEU A 134 -11.95 -8.29 -3.02
CA LEU A 134 -10.62 -8.90 -2.99
C LEU A 134 -10.07 -8.99 -1.56
N PHE A 135 -10.06 -7.87 -0.84
CA PHE A 135 -9.53 -7.81 0.52
C PHE A 135 -10.30 -8.75 1.46
N THR A 136 -11.62 -8.78 1.32
CA THR A 136 -12.50 -9.62 2.13
C THR A 136 -12.24 -11.10 1.88
N GLU A 137 -12.21 -11.49 0.62
CA GLU A 137 -11.97 -12.87 0.23
C GLU A 137 -10.58 -13.35 0.68
N ALA A 138 -9.55 -12.52 0.55
CA ALA A 138 -8.20 -12.83 1.03
C ALA A 138 -8.17 -13.16 2.53
N VAL A 139 -8.85 -12.35 3.33
CA VAL A 139 -8.93 -12.53 4.79
C VAL A 139 -9.72 -13.80 5.14
N GLU A 140 -10.84 -14.05 4.47
CA GLU A 140 -11.67 -15.25 4.68
C GLU A 140 -10.96 -16.54 4.25
N LEU A 141 -10.20 -16.51 3.15
CA LEU A 141 -9.41 -17.65 2.69
C LEU A 141 -8.29 -17.99 3.68
N ALA A 142 -7.60 -16.98 4.21
CA ALA A 142 -6.57 -17.19 5.23
C ALA A 142 -7.16 -17.87 6.48
N TYR A 143 -8.34 -17.43 6.92
CA TYR A 143 -9.02 -18.04 8.06
C TYR A 143 -9.48 -19.47 7.78
N SER A 144 -10.19 -19.68 6.67
CA SER A 144 -10.80 -20.97 6.34
C SER A 144 -9.77 -22.05 5.98
N THR A 145 -8.62 -21.67 5.45
CA THR A 145 -7.54 -22.61 5.05
C THR A 145 -6.61 -22.94 6.21
N ASP A 146 -6.08 -21.92 6.88
CA ASP A 146 -4.99 -22.08 7.86
C ASP A 146 -5.39 -21.72 9.31
N GLY A 147 -6.64 -21.34 9.55
CA GLY A 147 -7.11 -20.92 10.87
C GLY A 147 -6.51 -19.58 11.32
N PHE A 148 -6.24 -18.67 10.37
CA PHE A 148 -5.77 -17.32 10.65
C PHE A 148 -6.73 -16.54 11.57
N GLU A 149 -6.30 -16.20 12.77
CA GLU A 149 -7.06 -15.37 13.72
C GLU A 149 -6.25 -14.11 14.08
N PRO A 150 -6.57 -12.94 13.49
CA PRO A 150 -5.91 -11.69 13.86
C PRO A 150 -6.40 -11.20 15.23
N SER A 151 -5.64 -10.31 15.87
CA SER A 151 -6.17 -9.45 16.94
C SER A 151 -6.81 -8.19 16.34
N ASN A 152 -7.71 -7.53 17.07
CA ASN A 152 -8.35 -6.29 16.59
C ASN A 152 -7.36 -5.13 16.36
N ASP A 153 -6.18 -5.19 16.96
CA ASP A 153 -5.11 -4.19 16.80
C ASP A 153 -4.08 -4.57 15.71
N ASP A 154 -4.21 -5.75 15.09
CA ASP A 154 -3.30 -6.20 14.05
C ASP A 154 -3.62 -5.49 12.73
N LEU A 155 -2.59 -5.01 12.02
CA LEU A 155 -2.75 -4.49 10.67
C LEU A 155 -2.69 -5.63 9.66
N ILE A 156 -3.73 -5.76 8.84
CA ILE A 156 -3.77 -6.72 7.74
C ILE A 156 -3.25 -6.08 6.46
N VAL A 157 -2.33 -6.78 5.80
CA VAL A 157 -1.78 -6.40 4.49
C VAL A 157 -1.97 -7.56 3.54
N VAL A 158 -2.86 -7.39 2.56
CA VAL A 158 -3.03 -8.34 1.46
C VAL A 158 -2.03 -7.98 0.37
N ILE A 159 -1.18 -8.94 0.01
CA ILE A 159 -0.29 -8.85 -1.14
C ILE A 159 -0.88 -9.69 -2.25
N HIS A 160 -1.15 -9.08 -3.40
CA HIS A 160 -1.58 -9.83 -4.59
C HIS A 160 -0.41 -10.10 -5.55
N ALA A 161 -0.46 -11.23 -6.25
CA ALA A 161 0.45 -11.53 -7.36
C ALA A 161 0.35 -10.47 -8.46
N GLY A 162 1.44 -10.24 -9.21
CA GLY A 162 1.46 -9.27 -10.30
C GLY A 162 2.02 -7.90 -9.92
N ILE A 163 1.74 -6.91 -10.75
CA ILE A 163 2.23 -5.54 -10.60
C ILE A 163 1.12 -4.61 -10.10
N GLY A 164 1.50 -3.55 -9.40
CA GLY A 164 0.58 -2.49 -9.01
C GLY A 164 0.46 -1.39 -10.06
N GLN A 165 -0.76 -0.91 -10.26
CA GLN A 165 -1.06 0.22 -11.12
C GLN A 165 -0.84 1.59 -10.42
N ASP A 166 0.30 1.74 -9.74
CA ASP A 166 0.58 2.89 -8.88
C ASP A 166 1.34 4.02 -9.57
N PHE A 167 1.93 3.75 -10.73
CA PHE A 167 2.85 4.65 -11.41
C PHE A 167 2.41 4.98 -12.82
N SER A 168 2.36 6.27 -13.16
CA SER A 168 2.21 6.69 -14.55
C SER A 168 3.50 6.46 -15.33
N LEU A 169 3.43 5.63 -16.36
CA LEU A 169 4.52 5.41 -17.31
C LEU A 169 4.53 6.52 -18.38
N PRO A 170 5.68 6.82 -19.03
CA PRO A 170 5.77 7.87 -20.06
C PRO A 170 5.14 7.46 -21.41
N PHE A 171 4.42 6.35 -21.45
CA PHE A 171 3.76 5.75 -22.61
C PHE A 171 2.40 5.17 -22.19
N LEU A 172 1.63 4.66 -23.16
CA LEU A 172 0.36 4.00 -22.86
C LEU A 172 0.63 2.71 -22.08
N ASP A 173 0.06 2.62 -20.89
CA ASP A 173 0.12 1.45 -20.04
C ASP A 173 -0.59 0.27 -20.74
N PRO A 174 0.14 -0.83 -21.05
CA PRO A 174 -0.46 -1.99 -21.70
C PRO A 174 -1.34 -2.81 -20.75
N THR A 175 -1.20 -2.65 -19.43
CA THR A 175 -1.88 -3.48 -18.43
C THR A 175 -2.78 -2.64 -17.52
N PRO A 176 -3.83 -2.00 -18.08
CA PRO A 176 -4.67 -1.09 -17.33
C PRO A 176 -5.57 -1.76 -16.28
N GLU A 177 -5.60 -3.09 -16.23
CA GLU A 177 -6.38 -3.91 -15.29
C GLU A 177 -5.51 -4.43 -14.13
N ASP A 178 -4.22 -4.08 -14.09
CA ASP A 178 -3.39 -4.26 -12.90
C ASP A 178 -4.02 -3.54 -11.70
N ILE A 179 -3.92 -4.14 -10.52
CA ILE A 179 -4.62 -3.65 -9.31
C ILE A 179 -3.76 -2.58 -8.61
N PRO A 180 -4.29 -1.37 -8.32
CA PRO A 180 -3.53 -0.34 -7.61
C PRO A 180 -3.41 -0.63 -6.12
N SER A 181 -2.33 -0.14 -5.50
CA SER A 181 -2.18 -0.21 -4.04
C SER A 181 -3.27 0.61 -3.36
N THR A 182 -3.95 0.01 -2.38
CA THR A 182 -5.17 0.60 -1.80
C THR A 182 -5.16 0.48 -0.28
N TYR A 183 -5.52 1.56 0.41
CA TYR A 183 -5.92 1.50 1.81
C TYR A 183 -7.41 1.25 1.89
N VAL A 184 -7.81 0.06 2.35
CA VAL A 184 -9.21 -0.32 2.53
C VAL A 184 -9.64 0.16 3.92
N ASP A 185 -10.44 1.21 3.97
CA ASP A 185 -10.93 1.77 5.22
C ASP A 185 -12.27 1.16 5.68
N VAL A 186 -12.69 1.55 6.89
CA VAL A 186 -13.92 1.04 7.49
C VAL A 186 -15.17 1.49 6.73
N ASP A 187 -15.12 2.66 6.07
CA ASP A 187 -16.26 3.20 5.32
C ASP A 187 -16.46 2.40 4.02
N MET A 188 -15.37 1.98 3.36
CA MET A 188 -15.42 1.04 2.23
C MET A 188 -16.05 -0.29 2.64
N LEU A 189 -15.57 -0.90 3.74
CA LEU A 189 -16.13 -2.16 4.25
C LEU A 189 -17.61 -2.03 4.61
N GLN A 190 -18.00 -0.96 5.29
CA GLN A 190 -19.41 -0.72 5.61
C GLN A 190 -20.28 -0.51 4.35
N THR A 191 -19.72 0.15 3.33
CA THR A 191 -20.44 0.45 2.10
C THR A 191 -20.67 -0.80 1.25
N TYR A 192 -19.64 -1.64 1.07
CA TYR A 192 -19.67 -2.75 0.12
C TYR A 192 -19.88 -4.13 0.77
N ASN A 193 -19.54 -4.29 2.05
CA ASN A 193 -19.80 -5.53 2.82
C ASN A 193 -20.92 -5.39 3.86
N ASN A 194 -21.51 -4.21 4.02
CA ASN A 194 -22.46 -3.83 5.09
C ASN A 194 -21.85 -3.72 6.50
N ASP A 195 -20.78 -4.46 6.80
CA ASP A 195 -20.11 -4.48 8.10
C ASP A 195 -18.60 -4.76 7.94
N PRO A 196 -17.77 -4.40 8.94
CA PRO A 196 -16.39 -4.88 9.05
C PRO A 196 -16.30 -6.42 9.02
N ILE A 197 -15.15 -6.94 8.58
CA ILE A 197 -14.97 -8.39 8.40
C ILE A 197 -14.78 -9.04 9.77
N THR A 198 -15.63 -10.02 10.10
CA THR A 198 -15.55 -10.74 11.38
C THR A 198 -14.91 -12.11 11.17
N ILE A 199 -13.72 -12.30 11.75
CA ILE A 199 -12.95 -13.56 11.70
C ILE A 199 -12.76 -14.09 13.11
N GLY A 200 -13.31 -15.27 13.38
CA GLY A 200 -13.28 -15.86 14.73
C GLY A 200 -13.92 -14.91 15.75
N ASN A 201 -13.12 -14.41 16.70
CA ASN A 201 -13.55 -13.44 17.72
C ASN A 201 -13.07 -12.00 17.44
N SER A 202 -12.47 -11.77 16.28
CA SER A 202 -11.86 -10.50 15.92
C SER A 202 -12.54 -9.84 14.74
N THR A 203 -12.37 -8.52 14.68
CA THR A 203 -12.97 -7.67 13.67
C THR A 203 -11.85 -6.93 12.94
N VAL A 204 -11.82 -7.07 11.61
CA VAL A 204 -10.92 -6.34 10.73
C VAL A 204 -11.70 -5.14 10.19
N GLU A 205 -11.35 -3.95 10.68
CA GLU A 205 -12.02 -2.69 10.33
C GLU A 205 -11.33 -1.95 9.19
N HIS A 206 -10.08 -2.28 8.88
CA HIS A 206 -9.33 -1.68 7.78
C HIS A 206 -8.11 -2.55 7.44
N GLY A 207 -7.47 -2.26 6.31
CA GLY A 207 -6.22 -2.90 5.91
C GLY A 207 -5.62 -2.29 4.66
N ILE A 208 -4.63 -2.99 4.10
CA ILE A 208 -3.88 -2.55 2.93
C ILE A 208 -3.93 -3.64 1.87
N ILE A 209 -4.10 -3.26 0.62
CA ILE A 209 -3.80 -4.06 -0.57
C ILE A 209 -2.52 -3.49 -1.19
N LEU A 210 -1.54 -4.35 -1.47
CA LEU A 210 -0.32 -4.01 -2.21
C LEU A 210 -0.07 -5.08 -3.27
N PRO A 211 0.60 -4.74 -4.38
CA PRO A 211 1.12 -5.74 -5.29
C PRO A 211 2.34 -6.43 -4.71
N GLU A 212 2.68 -7.56 -5.30
CA GLU A 212 3.93 -8.27 -5.12
C GLU A 212 5.14 -7.39 -5.45
N THR A 213 5.06 -6.62 -6.53
CA THR A 213 6.14 -5.74 -6.97
C THR A 213 5.62 -4.52 -7.75
N GLN A 214 6.52 -3.53 -7.89
CA GLN A 214 6.32 -2.33 -8.72
C GLN A 214 7.26 -2.34 -9.94
N ASN A 215 8.06 -3.40 -10.10
CA ASN A 215 9.10 -3.49 -11.11
C ASN A 215 8.65 -4.30 -12.33
N HIS A 216 8.16 -3.58 -13.34
CA HIS A 216 7.77 -4.16 -14.62
C HIS A 216 8.87 -4.93 -15.33
N LEU A 217 10.14 -4.56 -15.12
CA LEU A 217 11.27 -5.23 -15.77
C LEU A 217 11.52 -6.66 -15.29
N LEU A 218 10.68 -7.20 -14.40
CA LEU A 218 10.73 -8.60 -13.96
C LEU A 218 9.82 -9.53 -14.78
N TYR A 219 8.91 -8.97 -15.58
CA TYR A 219 7.91 -9.69 -16.37
C TYR A 219 8.20 -9.61 -17.87
N ASP A 220 7.73 -10.58 -18.64
CA ASP A 220 7.94 -10.66 -20.08
C ASP A 220 7.39 -9.45 -20.87
N ILE A 221 6.28 -8.86 -20.42
CA ILE A 221 5.66 -7.66 -21.01
C ILE A 221 6.67 -6.50 -21.16
N ALA A 222 7.68 -6.45 -20.30
CA ALA A 222 8.77 -5.48 -20.34
C ALA A 222 9.52 -5.44 -21.68
N GLU A 223 9.69 -6.59 -22.35
CA GLU A 223 10.39 -6.65 -23.63
C GLU A 223 9.69 -5.75 -24.66
N SER A 224 8.36 -5.86 -24.75
CA SER A 224 7.55 -5.08 -25.67
C SER A 224 7.36 -3.64 -25.20
N MET A 225 7.07 -3.46 -23.90
CA MET A 225 6.77 -2.18 -23.28
C MET A 225 7.96 -1.21 -23.31
N PHE A 226 9.19 -1.73 -23.16
CA PHE A 226 10.41 -0.92 -23.17
C PHE A 226 11.26 -1.09 -24.43
N ALA A 227 10.76 -1.72 -25.50
CA ALA A 227 11.50 -1.98 -26.74
C ALA A 227 12.15 -0.72 -27.37
N GLY A 228 11.52 0.44 -27.20
CA GLY A 228 12.02 1.73 -27.71
C GLY A 228 12.93 2.49 -26.74
N SER A 229 13.12 2.02 -25.51
CA SER A 229 13.91 2.69 -24.49
C SER A 229 15.38 2.33 -24.61
N ALA A 230 16.26 3.33 -24.65
CA ALA A 230 17.71 3.11 -24.57
C ALA A 230 18.17 2.76 -23.14
N THR A 231 17.32 3.01 -22.14
CA THR A 231 17.65 2.89 -20.71
C THR A 231 16.47 2.28 -19.93
N PRO A 232 16.03 1.05 -20.23
CA PRO A 232 14.86 0.42 -19.59
C PRO A 232 15.02 0.32 -18.06
N CYS A 233 16.23 0.00 -17.58
CA CYS A 233 16.54 -0.09 -16.14
C CYS A 233 16.35 1.21 -15.35
N GLU A 234 16.10 2.34 -16.03
CA GLU A 234 15.74 3.60 -15.40
C GLU A 234 14.25 3.72 -15.03
N TYR A 235 13.45 2.70 -15.33
CA TYR A 235 12.00 2.63 -15.05
C TYR A 235 11.65 1.53 -14.04
N GLN A 236 12.60 1.14 -13.19
CA GLN A 236 12.37 0.21 -12.09
C GLN A 236 11.86 0.95 -10.86
N PHE A 237 10.80 0.45 -10.23
CA PHE A 237 10.26 1.00 -9.00
C PHE A 237 10.27 -0.07 -7.90
N GLY A 238 10.60 0.34 -6.69
CA GLY A 238 10.61 -0.52 -5.51
C GLY A 238 9.34 -0.40 -4.68
N LEU A 239 8.93 -1.49 -4.04
CA LEU A 239 7.69 -1.60 -3.26
C LEU A 239 7.76 -0.84 -1.92
N THR A 240 8.96 -0.69 -1.34
CA THR A 240 9.14 -0.16 0.02
C THR A 240 8.49 1.21 0.24
N GLY A 241 8.56 2.10 -0.75
CA GLY A 241 8.01 3.46 -0.69
C GLY A 241 6.49 3.46 -0.68
N THR A 242 5.87 2.68 -1.56
CA THR A 242 4.42 2.48 -1.60
C THR A 242 3.92 1.82 -0.31
N PHE A 243 4.63 0.81 0.18
CA PHE A 243 4.30 0.17 1.46
C PHE A 243 4.40 1.17 2.62
N ALA A 244 5.45 2.00 2.68
CA ALA A 244 5.56 3.04 3.70
C ALA A 244 4.41 4.06 3.64
N LEU A 245 3.96 4.46 2.43
CA LEU A 245 2.82 5.34 2.25
C LEU A 245 1.51 4.70 2.76
N MET A 246 1.24 3.46 2.36
CA MET A 246 0.04 2.73 2.79
C MET A 246 0.03 2.49 4.31
N MET A 247 1.19 2.17 4.89
CA MET A 247 1.34 2.08 6.35
C MET A 247 1.05 3.43 7.03
N GLY A 248 1.46 4.54 6.41
CA GLY A 248 1.16 5.89 6.88
C GLY A 248 -0.35 6.13 7.00
N PHE A 249 -1.12 5.77 5.97
CA PHE A 249 -2.58 5.81 6.03
C PHE A 249 -3.15 4.92 7.11
N ALA A 250 -2.71 3.66 7.15
CA ALA A 250 -3.23 2.67 8.08
C ALA A 250 -3.00 3.01 9.56
N VAL A 251 -1.96 3.80 9.88
CA VAL A 251 -1.77 4.30 11.24
C VAL A 251 -2.44 5.64 11.52
N GLY A 252 -2.96 6.31 10.49
CA GLY A 252 -3.70 7.57 10.62
C GLY A 252 -2.86 8.83 10.36
N LEU A 253 -1.76 8.73 9.61
CA LEU A 253 -1.12 9.91 9.05
C LEU A 253 -2.02 10.50 7.94
N PRO A 254 -2.31 11.80 7.97
CA PRO A 254 -3.18 12.41 6.97
C PRO A 254 -2.46 12.59 5.63
N PRO A 255 -3.17 12.46 4.49
CA PRO A 255 -2.63 12.83 3.20
C PRO A 255 -2.34 14.34 3.14
N LEU A 256 -1.30 14.72 2.42
CA LEU A 256 -0.87 16.11 2.22
C LEU A 256 -0.98 16.56 0.76
N TRP A 257 -1.74 15.81 -0.04
CA TRP A 257 -2.25 16.21 -1.34
C TRP A 257 -3.75 16.43 -1.28
N ASP A 258 -4.30 17.01 -2.35
CA ASP A 258 -5.74 17.10 -2.54
C ASP A 258 -6.31 15.73 -2.95
N THR A 259 -7.06 15.10 -2.06
CA THR A 259 -7.63 13.76 -2.28
C THR A 259 -8.74 13.72 -3.34
N GLU A 260 -9.31 14.86 -3.74
CA GLU A 260 -10.30 14.93 -4.82
C GLU A 260 -9.63 15.14 -6.18
N SER A 261 -8.66 16.06 -6.27
CA SER A 261 -8.02 16.42 -7.54
C SER A 261 -6.71 15.67 -7.82
N GLY A 262 -6.14 14.99 -6.83
CA GLY A 262 -4.81 14.38 -6.89
C GLY A 262 -3.67 15.40 -6.87
N GLN A 263 -3.95 16.70 -6.75
CA GLN A 263 -2.92 17.73 -6.80
C GLN A 263 -2.01 17.66 -5.57
N SER A 264 -0.71 17.48 -5.81
CA SER A 264 0.31 17.48 -4.76
C SER A 264 0.35 18.81 -4.00
N GLY A 265 0.45 18.73 -2.67
CA GLY A 265 0.53 19.89 -1.77
C GLY A 265 1.94 20.19 -1.30
N ILE A 266 2.71 19.17 -0.93
CA ILE A 266 4.10 19.28 -0.45
C ILE A 266 5.12 18.57 -1.35
N GLY A 267 4.68 17.77 -2.32
CA GLY A 267 5.52 17.10 -3.30
C GLY A 267 6.47 16.06 -2.68
N VAL A 268 7.64 15.93 -3.30
CA VAL A 268 8.67 14.94 -2.94
C VAL A 268 9.28 15.12 -1.54
N PHE A 269 8.86 16.14 -0.80
CA PHE A 269 9.43 16.50 0.50
C PHE A 269 8.78 15.81 1.70
N GLY A 270 7.70 15.04 1.51
CA GLY A 270 7.10 14.28 2.61
C GLY A 270 6.49 12.97 2.15
N LEU A 271 6.50 11.99 3.05
CA LEU A 271 5.96 10.64 2.83
C LEU A 271 4.51 10.67 2.35
N MET A 272 3.65 11.44 3.03
CA MET A 272 2.22 11.50 2.78
C MET A 272 1.87 12.41 1.60
N ASP A 273 2.68 12.37 0.54
CA ASP A 273 2.51 13.00 -0.78
C ASP A 273 3.48 12.28 -1.74
N GLN A 274 4.02 12.93 -2.76
CA GLN A 274 4.93 12.32 -3.75
C GLN A 274 6.25 11.78 -3.17
N GLY A 275 6.56 12.02 -1.90
CA GLY A 275 7.83 11.61 -1.29
C GLY A 275 7.99 10.09 -1.11
N SER A 276 6.90 9.31 -1.13
CA SER A 276 6.96 7.84 -1.17
C SER A 276 7.75 7.32 -2.37
N ASN A 277 7.71 8.05 -3.49
CA ASN A 277 8.32 7.67 -4.77
C ASN A 277 9.79 8.06 -4.89
N ASN A 278 10.38 8.68 -3.86
CA ASN A 278 11.78 9.08 -3.88
C ASN A 278 12.72 7.88 -4.04
N GLY A 279 13.78 8.09 -4.84
CA GLY A 279 14.68 7.00 -5.21
C GLY A 279 13.95 5.86 -5.94
N ARG A 280 12.86 6.17 -6.68
CA ARG A 280 11.98 5.19 -7.33
C ARG A 280 11.36 4.22 -6.34
N GLY A 281 10.84 4.73 -5.24
CA GLY A 281 10.21 3.93 -4.18
C GLY A 281 11.21 3.24 -3.23
N MET A 282 12.52 3.31 -3.47
CA MET A 282 13.50 2.68 -2.58
C MET A 282 13.90 3.53 -1.38
N VAL A 283 13.74 4.86 -1.47
CA VAL A 283 14.21 5.80 -0.43
C VAL A 283 13.11 6.82 -0.14
N PRO A 284 11.99 6.41 0.46
CA PRO A 284 10.88 7.31 0.75
C PRO A 284 11.33 8.50 1.60
N ALA A 285 10.76 9.68 1.33
CA ALA A 285 11.00 10.88 2.11
C ALA A 285 10.60 10.67 3.57
N PRO A 286 11.28 11.28 4.55
CA PRO A 286 10.74 11.40 5.90
C PRO A 286 9.40 12.14 5.86
N PRO A 287 8.46 11.90 6.79
CA PRO A 287 7.29 12.76 6.92
C PRO A 287 7.74 14.18 7.25
N ASP A 288 6.98 15.19 6.81
CA ASP A 288 7.34 16.57 7.03
C ASP A 288 7.27 16.96 8.53
N ALA A 289 7.76 18.15 8.88
CA ALA A 289 7.83 18.60 10.27
C ALA A 289 6.45 18.70 10.95
N TRP A 290 5.40 19.05 10.21
CA TRP A 290 4.04 19.09 10.73
C TRP A 290 3.54 17.67 11.00
N THR A 291 3.73 16.73 10.08
CA THR A 291 3.30 15.33 10.28
C THR A 291 4.02 14.68 11.46
N ARG A 292 5.33 14.88 11.62
CA ARG A 292 6.07 14.34 12.78
C ARG A 292 5.60 14.95 14.11
N LYS A 293 5.21 16.23 14.12
CA LYS A 293 4.58 16.85 15.29
C LYS A 293 3.19 16.27 15.54
N TYR A 294 2.37 16.12 14.50
CA TYR A 294 1.03 15.54 14.58
C TYR A 294 1.07 14.12 15.16
N ALA A 295 2.00 13.30 14.69
CA ALA A 295 2.26 11.95 15.14
C ALA A 295 2.84 11.84 16.57
N GLY A 296 3.23 12.96 17.19
CA GLY A 296 3.92 12.96 18.48
C GLY A 296 5.36 12.44 18.42
N TRP A 297 5.94 12.32 17.23
CA TRP A 297 7.31 11.82 17.03
C TRP A 297 8.35 12.87 17.36
N GLU A 298 8.04 14.14 17.15
CA GLU A 298 8.97 15.26 17.37
C GLU A 298 8.30 16.38 18.16
N GLU A 299 9.05 16.94 19.13
CA GLU A 299 8.60 18.10 19.90
C GLU A 299 9.15 19.39 19.28
N PRO A 300 8.30 20.34 18.86
CA PRO A 300 8.76 21.56 18.21
C PRO A 300 9.31 22.56 19.24
N ALA A 301 10.39 23.24 18.89
CA ALA A 301 10.81 24.43 19.62
C ALA A 301 9.86 25.60 19.30
N VAL A 302 9.12 26.10 20.31
CA VAL A 302 8.20 27.22 20.13
C VAL A 302 8.96 28.54 20.19
N VAL A 303 9.03 29.23 19.05
CA VAL A 303 9.66 30.55 18.92
C VAL A 303 8.61 31.65 19.01
N LYS A 304 8.88 32.71 19.78
CA LYS A 304 8.00 33.88 19.88
C LYS A 304 8.59 35.04 19.08
N PRO A 305 7.77 35.92 18.47
CA PRO A 305 8.30 37.12 17.83
C PRO A 305 9.20 37.92 18.79
N GLY A 306 10.40 38.27 18.35
CA GLY A 306 11.40 39.01 19.14
C GLY A 306 12.38 38.16 19.96
N THR A 307 12.25 36.83 19.99
CA THR A 307 13.25 35.95 20.61
C THR A 307 14.37 35.61 19.63
N HIS A 308 15.63 35.73 20.07
CA HIS A 308 16.76 35.19 19.32
C HIS A 308 16.86 33.70 19.61
N VAL A 309 16.91 32.89 18.55
CA VAL A 309 17.08 31.44 18.65
C VAL A 309 18.37 31.08 17.95
N GLN A 310 19.21 30.30 18.63
CA GLN A 310 20.41 29.74 18.03
C GLN A 310 20.02 28.43 17.37
N LEU A 311 20.12 28.37 16.04
CA LEU A 311 19.96 27.13 15.30
C LEU A 311 21.22 26.27 15.51
N ALA A 312 21.01 24.98 15.73
CA ALA A 312 22.09 23.99 15.89
C ALA A 312 22.72 23.64 14.54
#